data_AF-A0A3A4WY52-F1
#
_entry.id   AF-A0A3A4WY52-F1
#
_cell.length_a   1.000
_cell.length_b   1.000
_cell.length_c   1.000
_cell.angle_alpha   90.00
_cell.angle_beta   90.00
_cell.angle_gamma   90.00
#
_symmetry.space_group_name_H-M   'P 1'
#
loop_
_entity.id
_entity.type
_entity.pdbx_description
1 polymer ?
#
loop_
_entity_poly.entity_id
_entity_poly.type
_entity_poly.pdbx_seq_one_letter_code
_entity_poly.pdbx_strand_id
1 'polypeptide(L)'
;MNKISEIIGSPAISGLQKRENAKSGLFQQNLDAAKINQQAKANPAQCAGLLSVPEAAFPTIHEPLKSIVDGTEHLLDMLENYSREMEAPGKTLKEIQPLIDSIRQEASRLAAEAEKEPGDDALARIANECALTANVAYIKFYRGDLV
;
A
#
# COMPACT_ATOMS: atom_id res chain seq x y z
N MET A 1 7.63 38.44 -37.02
CA MET A 1 9.00 38.86 -37.33
C MET A 1 9.67 39.34 -36.05
N ASN A 2 10.76 38.64 -35.69
CA ASN A 2 11.83 38.84 -34.70
C ASN A 2 11.84 40.10 -33.83
N LYS A 3 12.07 39.92 -32.52
CA LYS A 3 13.19 40.54 -31.75
C LYS A 3 13.58 39.64 -30.54
N ILE A 4 14.55 38.75 -30.71
CA ILE A 4 15.34 38.17 -29.62
C ILE A 4 16.70 38.88 -29.66
N SER A 5 16.95 39.74 -28.69
CA SER A 5 18.20 40.46 -28.41
C SER A 5 18.03 40.87 -26.93
N GLU A 6 18.89 40.61 -25.95
CA GLU A 6 20.34 40.50 -25.88
C GLU A 6 20.73 39.56 -24.71
N ILE A 7 21.70 38.68 -24.93
CA ILE A 7 22.47 37.99 -23.88
C ILE A 7 23.89 38.55 -23.98
N ILE A 8 24.23 39.59 -23.22
CA ILE A 8 25.62 39.95 -22.92
C ILE A 8 25.64 40.75 -21.60
N GLY A 9 26.39 40.30 -20.60
CA GLY A 9 26.64 41.11 -19.41
C GLY A 9 27.19 40.37 -18.21
N SER A 10 28.41 39.81 -18.29
CA SER A 10 29.21 39.50 -17.10
C SER A 10 29.57 40.78 -16.34
N PRO A 11 29.60 40.76 -15.00
CA PRO A 11 30.47 41.65 -14.25
C PRO A 11 31.64 40.86 -13.62
N ALA A 12 32.82 41.29 -14.05
CA ALA A 12 34.14 41.20 -13.44
C ALA A 12 34.23 40.67 -11.99
N ILE A 13 35.04 39.64 -11.81
CA ILE A 13 35.64 39.29 -10.51
C ILE A 13 36.78 40.27 -10.26
N SER A 14 36.64 41.11 -9.25
CA SER A 14 37.69 42.02 -8.76
C SER A 14 37.89 41.81 -7.27
N GLY A 15 39.15 41.64 -6.85
CA GLY A 15 39.57 41.89 -5.47
C GLY A 15 40.19 40.70 -4.73
N LEU A 16 41.50 40.50 -4.94
CA LEU A 16 42.39 39.91 -3.94
C LEU A 16 42.54 40.92 -2.79
N GLN A 17 42.06 40.59 -1.59
CA GLN A 17 42.45 41.27 -0.35
C GLN A 17 42.85 40.27 0.75
N LYS A 18 44.16 40.17 0.92
CA LYS A 18 44.95 40.02 2.16
C LYS A 18 44.14 39.70 3.43
N ARG A 19 44.24 38.47 3.94
CA ARG A 19 43.83 38.11 5.31
C ARG A 19 44.97 38.46 6.28
N GLU A 20 44.75 39.49 7.09
CA GLU A 20 45.50 39.73 8.33
C GLU A 20 44.50 39.84 9.50
N ASN A 21 44.94 39.36 10.66
CA ASN A 21 44.32 39.42 12.00
C ASN A 21 43.24 38.37 12.31
N ALA A 22 43.73 37.21 12.73
CA ALA A 22 42.99 36.16 13.40
C ALA A 22 42.31 36.70 14.67
N LYS A 23 40.98 36.79 14.62
CA LYS A 23 40.11 36.99 15.78
C LYS A 23 40.19 35.74 16.66
N SER A 24 41.04 35.75 17.68
CA SER A 24 41.04 34.79 18.79
C SER A 24 39.82 35.01 19.71
N GLY A 25 38.61 34.96 19.15
CA GLY A 25 37.40 35.36 19.88
C GLY A 25 36.18 34.48 19.67
N LEU A 26 36.13 33.66 18.62
CA LEU A 26 34.99 32.76 18.39
C LEU A 26 35.18 31.40 19.06
N PHE A 27 36.41 30.87 19.03
CA PHE A 27 36.69 29.57 19.62
C PHE A 27 36.62 29.60 21.15
N GLN A 28 37.28 30.56 21.80
CA GLN A 28 37.19 30.75 23.25
C GLN A 28 35.74 30.94 23.71
N GLN A 29 34.95 31.74 22.99
CA GLN A 29 33.58 32.04 23.35
C GLN A 29 32.66 30.80 23.32
N ASN A 30 32.89 29.87 22.38
CA ASN A 30 32.19 28.60 22.34
C ASN A 30 32.69 27.61 23.41
N LEU A 31 33.97 27.67 23.77
CA LEU A 31 34.56 26.81 24.81
C LEU A 31 34.08 27.22 26.22
N ASP A 32 33.97 28.51 26.49
CA ASP A 32 33.44 29.03 27.77
C ASP A 32 31.93 28.77 27.91
N ALA A 33 31.17 28.85 26.81
CA ALA A 33 29.75 28.46 26.80
C ALA A 33 29.53 26.96 27.14
N ALA A 34 30.47 26.08 26.76
CA ALA A 34 30.40 24.66 27.09
C ALA A 34 30.77 24.36 28.55
N LYS A 35 31.62 25.18 29.18
CA LYS A 35 32.02 25.00 30.59
C LYS A 35 30.94 25.42 31.59
N ILE A 36 30.13 26.42 31.27
CA ILE A 36 29.06 26.93 32.15
C ILE A 36 27.91 25.90 32.32
N ASN A 37 27.76 24.94 31.39
CA ASN A 37 26.72 23.90 31.47
C ASN A 37 27.10 22.65 32.31
N GLN A 38 28.28 22.61 32.94
CA GLN A 38 28.70 21.46 33.77
C GLN A 38 28.37 21.57 35.27
N GLN A 39 27.56 22.55 35.70
CA GLN A 39 27.03 22.60 37.07
C GLN A 39 25.50 22.46 37.09
N ALA A 40 25.02 21.31 36.58
CA ALA A 40 23.67 20.84 36.86
C ALA A 40 23.72 19.75 37.96
N LYS A 41 23.21 20.13 39.12
CA LYS A 41 22.72 19.33 40.26
C LYS A 41 22.92 17.80 40.19
N ALA A 42 23.65 17.29 41.17
CA ALA A 42 23.63 15.87 41.53
C ALA A 42 22.20 15.44 41.92
N ASN A 43 21.61 14.59 41.09
CA ASN A 43 20.54 13.68 41.43
C ASN A 43 21.05 12.28 41.03
N PRO A 44 20.92 11.23 41.85
CA PRO A 44 21.43 9.92 41.48
C PRO A 44 20.53 9.32 40.39
N ALA A 45 20.84 9.63 39.13
CA ALA A 45 20.28 8.95 37.98
C ALA A 45 20.92 7.55 37.91
N GLN A 46 20.07 6.55 38.07
CA GLN A 46 20.38 5.14 37.91
C GLN A 46 21.14 4.88 36.61
N CYS A 47 22.13 3.97 36.64
CA CYS A 47 22.83 3.48 35.45
C CYS A 47 21.80 3.01 34.41
N ALA A 48 21.58 3.82 33.37
CA ALA A 48 20.91 3.37 32.16
C ALA A 48 21.93 2.58 31.34
N GLY A 49 21.82 1.25 31.39
CA GLY A 49 22.59 0.34 30.56
C GLY A 49 22.46 0.66 29.07
N LEU A 50 23.43 0.20 28.30
CA LEU A 50 23.48 0.25 26.83
C LEU A 50 22.07 0.13 26.22
N LEU A 51 21.60 1.21 25.58
CA LEU A 51 20.36 1.15 24.80
C LEU A 51 20.58 0.22 23.60
N SER A 52 19.70 -0.77 23.46
CA SER A 52 19.54 -1.55 22.24
C SER A 52 19.02 -0.65 21.12
N VAL A 53 19.61 -0.78 19.93
CA VAL A 53 19.08 -0.17 18.70
C VAL A 53 17.69 -0.75 18.46
N PRO A 54 16.66 0.07 18.19
CA PRO A 54 15.35 -0.46 17.81
C PRO A 54 15.51 -1.28 16.53
N GLU A 55 15.07 -2.52 16.59
CA GLU A 55 15.06 -3.43 15.45
C GLU A 55 14.27 -2.78 14.32
N ALA A 56 14.93 -2.55 13.17
CA ALA A 56 14.26 -2.06 11.99
C ALA A 56 13.30 -3.16 11.51
N ALA A 57 11.99 -2.90 11.65
CA ALA A 57 10.97 -3.82 11.17
C ALA A 57 11.18 -4.06 9.67
N PHE A 58 11.33 -5.32 9.28
CA PHE A 58 11.37 -5.71 7.88
C PHE A 58 10.05 -5.32 7.21
N PRO A 59 10.06 -4.85 5.95
CA PRO A 59 8.81 -4.60 5.23
C PRO A 59 8.07 -5.93 5.05
N THR A 60 6.85 -5.99 5.57
CA THR A 60 5.92 -7.09 5.27
C THR A 60 5.53 -6.98 3.81
N ILE A 61 6.04 -7.88 2.97
CA ILE A 61 5.55 -8.04 1.61
C ILE A 61 4.20 -8.74 1.74
N HIS A 62 3.12 -7.97 1.70
CA HIS A 62 1.81 -8.53 1.41
C HIS A 62 1.86 -9.00 -0.04
N GLU A 63 1.50 -10.24 -0.31
CA GLU A 63 1.43 -10.83 -1.65
C GLU A 63 -0.05 -10.92 -2.05
N PRO A 64 -0.74 -9.77 -2.26
CA PRO A 64 -2.19 -9.74 -2.43
C PRO A 64 -2.65 -10.47 -3.69
N LEU A 65 -1.78 -10.55 -4.71
CA LEU A 65 -2.06 -11.28 -5.95
C LEU A 65 -2.41 -12.74 -5.68
N LYS A 66 -1.75 -13.42 -4.72
CA LYS A 66 -2.03 -14.82 -4.42
C LYS A 66 -3.45 -15.02 -3.87
N SER A 67 -3.92 -14.09 -3.05
CA SER A 67 -5.26 -14.12 -2.47
C SER A 67 -6.36 -13.97 -3.52
N ILE A 68 -6.13 -13.14 -4.54
CA ILE A 68 -7.11 -12.92 -5.61
C ILE A 68 -7.14 -14.08 -6.58
N VAL A 69 -5.98 -14.67 -6.92
CA VAL A 69 -5.93 -15.91 -7.73
C VAL A 69 -6.70 -17.02 -7.04
N ASP A 70 -6.36 -17.35 -5.79
CA ASP A 70 -6.98 -18.43 -5.04
C ASP A 70 -8.50 -18.21 -4.89
N GLY A 71 -8.92 -16.96 -4.63
CA GLY A 71 -10.33 -16.60 -4.54
C GLY A 71 -11.09 -16.69 -5.88
N THR A 72 -10.44 -16.35 -6.98
CA THR A 72 -11.03 -16.44 -8.32
C THR A 72 -11.18 -17.90 -8.75
N GLU A 73 -10.16 -18.73 -8.55
CA GLU A 73 -10.22 -20.18 -8.82
C GLU A 73 -11.32 -20.83 -7.99
N HIS A 74 -11.37 -20.52 -6.69
CA HIS A 74 -12.39 -21.05 -5.80
C HIS A 74 -13.82 -20.69 -6.26
N LEU A 75 -14.05 -19.43 -6.66
CA LEU A 75 -15.36 -19.01 -7.16
C LEU A 75 -15.72 -19.72 -8.47
N LEU A 76 -14.76 -19.93 -9.38
CA LEU A 76 -14.97 -20.67 -10.62
C LEU A 76 -15.34 -22.13 -10.36
N ASP A 77 -14.64 -22.81 -9.43
CA ASP A 77 -14.97 -24.19 -9.02
C ASP A 77 -16.40 -24.30 -8.48
N MET A 78 -16.82 -23.31 -7.68
CA MET A 78 -18.19 -23.26 -7.15
C MET A 78 -19.23 -23.07 -8.27
N LEU A 79 -18.94 -22.20 -9.25
CA LEU A 79 -19.81 -22.00 -10.43
C LEU A 79 -19.90 -23.26 -11.30
N GLU A 80 -18.79 -23.96 -11.50
CA GLU A 80 -18.79 -25.25 -12.21
C GLU A 80 -19.59 -26.31 -11.45
N ASN A 81 -19.44 -26.38 -10.12
CA ASN A 81 -20.26 -27.26 -9.30
C ASN A 81 -21.75 -26.90 -9.42
N TYR A 82 -22.10 -25.61 -9.37
CA TYR A 82 -23.47 -25.14 -9.55
C TYR A 82 -24.04 -25.56 -10.91
N SER A 83 -23.27 -25.43 -11.99
CA SER A 83 -23.68 -25.91 -13.33
C SER A 83 -23.99 -27.42 -13.32
N ARG A 84 -23.11 -28.23 -12.71
CA ARG A 84 -23.30 -29.68 -12.61
C ARG A 84 -24.53 -30.04 -11.79
N GLU A 85 -24.78 -29.33 -10.68
CA GLU A 85 -25.94 -29.57 -9.83
C GLU A 85 -27.25 -29.18 -10.53
N MET A 86 -27.22 -28.10 -11.32
CA MET A 86 -28.36 -27.62 -12.12
C MET A 86 -28.74 -28.58 -13.26
N GLU A 87 -27.77 -29.29 -13.84
CA GLU A 87 -28.00 -30.31 -14.87
C GLU A 87 -28.49 -31.66 -14.29
N ALA A 88 -28.36 -31.86 -12.97
CA ALA A 88 -28.71 -33.12 -12.33
C ALA A 88 -30.24 -33.25 -12.16
N PRO A 89 -30.91 -34.19 -12.86
CA PRO A 89 -32.38 -34.31 -12.84
C PRO A 89 -32.95 -34.75 -11.49
N GLY A 90 -32.10 -35.23 -10.58
CA GLY A 90 -32.47 -35.64 -9.22
C GLY A 90 -32.36 -34.54 -8.17
N LYS A 91 -31.85 -33.35 -8.51
CA LYS A 91 -31.72 -32.24 -7.55
C LYS A 91 -32.83 -31.23 -7.73
N THR A 92 -33.43 -30.84 -6.61
CA THR A 92 -34.42 -29.78 -6.56
C THR A 92 -33.74 -28.43 -6.43
N LEU A 93 -34.38 -27.36 -6.91
CA LEU A 93 -33.88 -25.99 -6.71
C LEU A 93 -33.66 -25.67 -5.22
N LYS A 94 -34.49 -26.20 -4.31
CA LYS A 94 -34.30 -26.02 -2.87
C LYS A 94 -32.99 -26.61 -2.35
N GLU A 95 -32.54 -27.72 -2.92
CA GLU A 95 -31.28 -28.36 -2.56
C GLU A 95 -30.06 -27.62 -3.14
N ILE A 96 -30.23 -26.94 -4.28
CA ILE A 96 -29.20 -26.12 -4.93
C ILE A 96 -29.08 -24.73 -4.27
N GLN A 97 -30.14 -24.26 -3.62
CA GLN A 97 -30.19 -22.92 -3.01
C GLN A 97 -29.00 -22.60 -2.07
N PRO A 98 -28.56 -23.49 -1.16
CA PRO A 98 -27.42 -23.20 -0.29
C PRO A 98 -26.12 -22.93 -1.08
N LEU A 99 -25.94 -23.62 -2.22
CA LEU A 99 -24.77 -23.45 -3.07
C LEU A 99 -24.76 -22.08 -3.74
N ILE A 100 -25.88 -21.64 -4.31
CA ILE A 100 -25.95 -20.33 -4.97
C ILE A 100 -25.85 -19.17 -3.98
N ASP A 101 -26.35 -19.35 -2.75
CA ASP A 101 -26.16 -18.39 -1.66
C ASP A 101 -24.66 -18.28 -1.28
N SER A 102 -23.96 -19.41 -1.24
CA SER A 102 -22.51 -19.45 -0.96
C SER A 102 -21.71 -18.78 -2.09
N ILE A 103 -22.07 -19.03 -3.35
CA ILE A 103 -21.48 -18.38 -4.54
C ILE A 103 -21.60 -16.86 -4.45
N ARG A 104 -22.78 -16.35 -4.07
CA ARG A 104 -22.99 -14.90 -3.91
C ARG A 104 -22.10 -14.30 -2.82
N GLN A 105 -21.94 -14.99 -1.69
CA GLN A 105 -21.09 -14.53 -0.60
C GLN A 105 -19.63 -14.45 -1.04
N GLU A 106 -19.13 -15.50 -1.70
CA GLU A 106 -17.76 -15.55 -2.20
C GLU A 106 -17.51 -14.51 -3.29
N ALA A 107 -18.46 -14.33 -4.22
CA ALA A 107 -18.40 -13.27 -5.22
C ALA A 107 -18.32 -11.87 -4.60
N SER A 108 -19.09 -11.62 -3.54
CA SER A 108 -19.05 -10.33 -2.83
C SER A 108 -17.71 -10.11 -2.12
N ARG A 109 -17.14 -11.18 -1.52
CA ARG A 109 -15.82 -11.15 -0.90
C ARG A 109 -14.72 -10.86 -1.91
N LEU A 110 -14.75 -11.56 -3.05
CA LEU A 110 -13.75 -11.45 -4.12
C LEU A 110 -13.78 -10.07 -4.77
N ALA A 111 -14.97 -9.52 -5.04
CA ALA A 111 -15.10 -8.16 -5.57
C ALA A 111 -14.52 -7.12 -4.61
N ALA A 112 -14.82 -7.23 -3.32
CA ALA A 112 -14.28 -6.32 -2.29
C ALA A 112 -12.76 -6.44 -2.15
N GLU A 113 -12.16 -7.60 -2.42
CA GLU A 113 -10.71 -7.77 -2.42
C GLU A 113 -10.07 -7.19 -3.69
N ALA A 114 -10.69 -7.42 -4.85
CA ALA A 114 -10.25 -6.85 -6.12
C ALA A 114 -10.30 -5.32 -6.15
N GLU A 115 -11.24 -4.68 -5.43
CA GLU A 115 -11.33 -3.22 -5.27
C GLU A 115 -10.18 -2.62 -4.44
N LYS A 116 -9.53 -3.41 -3.57
CA LYS A 116 -8.41 -2.93 -2.74
C LYS A 116 -7.10 -2.87 -3.51
N GLU A 117 -7.00 -3.56 -4.65
CA GLU A 117 -5.78 -3.59 -5.43
C GLU A 117 -5.57 -2.27 -6.20
N PRO A 118 -4.46 -1.56 -5.95
CA PRO A 118 -4.17 -0.32 -6.63
C PRO A 118 -3.63 -0.59 -8.04
N GLY A 119 -4.48 -0.51 -9.06
CA GLY A 119 -4.02 -0.44 -10.45
C GLY A 119 -4.91 -1.15 -11.45
N ASP A 120 -4.53 -1.02 -12.73
CA ASP A 120 -5.15 -1.72 -13.84
C ASP A 120 -4.64 -3.16 -13.93
N ASP A 121 -4.85 -3.93 -12.87
CA ASP A 121 -4.44 -5.33 -12.85
C ASP A 121 -5.46 -6.18 -13.63
N ALA A 122 -4.99 -6.85 -14.67
CA ALA A 122 -5.79 -7.77 -15.48
C ALA A 122 -6.45 -8.84 -14.61
N LEU A 123 -5.78 -9.27 -13.52
CA LEU A 123 -6.33 -10.26 -12.60
C LEU A 123 -7.52 -9.70 -11.81
N ALA A 124 -7.42 -8.48 -11.29
CA ALA A 124 -8.52 -7.82 -10.58
C ALA A 124 -9.74 -7.63 -11.47
N ARG A 125 -9.53 -7.36 -12.78
CA ARG A 125 -10.63 -7.32 -13.77
C ARG A 125 -11.31 -8.67 -13.92
N ILE A 126 -10.55 -9.75 -14.08
CA ILE A 126 -11.11 -11.11 -14.20
C ILE A 126 -11.88 -11.49 -12.94
N ALA A 127 -11.32 -11.21 -11.76
CA ALA A 127 -11.98 -11.46 -10.49
C ALA A 127 -13.33 -10.72 -10.38
N ASN A 128 -13.37 -9.45 -10.79
CA ASN A 128 -14.59 -8.64 -10.83
C ASN A 128 -15.62 -9.14 -11.86
N GLU A 129 -15.19 -9.49 -13.07
CA GLU A 129 -16.07 -10.06 -14.09
C GLU A 129 -16.67 -11.41 -13.65
N CYS A 130 -15.86 -12.25 -12.99
CA CYS A 130 -16.30 -13.51 -12.40
C CYS A 130 -17.36 -13.26 -11.31
N ALA A 131 -17.08 -12.34 -10.37
CA ALA A 131 -18.03 -11.95 -9.33
C ALA A 131 -19.33 -11.37 -9.90
N LEU A 132 -19.26 -10.56 -10.95
CA LEU A 132 -20.44 -9.99 -11.62
C LEU A 132 -21.29 -11.10 -12.28
N THR A 133 -20.63 -12.04 -12.95
CA THR A 133 -21.31 -13.19 -13.58
C THR A 133 -21.98 -14.08 -12.53
N ALA A 134 -21.32 -14.34 -11.41
CA ALA A 134 -21.90 -15.07 -10.28
C ALA A 134 -23.15 -14.39 -9.71
N ASN A 135 -23.14 -13.05 -9.60
CA ASN A 135 -24.31 -12.29 -9.18
C ASN A 135 -25.47 -12.36 -10.19
N VAL A 136 -25.18 -12.36 -11.48
CA VAL A 136 -26.22 -12.57 -12.52
C VAL A 136 -26.83 -13.97 -12.39
N ALA A 137 -26.02 -15.01 -12.17
CA ALA A 137 -26.51 -16.37 -11.95
C ALA A 137 -27.42 -16.44 -10.70
N TYR A 138 -27.03 -15.79 -9.60
CA TYR A 138 -27.84 -15.67 -8.40
C TYR A 138 -29.22 -15.05 -8.70
N ILE A 139 -29.25 -13.90 -9.39
CA ILE A 139 -30.52 -13.24 -9.73
C ILE A 139 -31.39 -14.12 -10.63
N LYS A 140 -30.79 -14.78 -11.63
CA LYS A 140 -31.52 -15.70 -12.53
C LYS A 140 -32.11 -16.89 -11.78
N PHE A 141 -31.36 -17.46 -10.83
CA PHE A 141 -31.82 -18.56 -9.99
C PHE A 141 -33.09 -18.19 -9.23
N TYR A 142 -33.10 -17.04 -8.54
CA TYR A 142 -34.28 -16.59 -7.78
C TYR A 142 -35.44 -16.11 -8.65
N ARG A 143 -35.16 -15.62 -9.87
CA ARG A 143 -36.20 -15.31 -10.84
C ARG A 143 -36.88 -16.56 -11.40
N GLY A 144 -36.24 -17.73 -11.26
CA GLY A 144 -36.71 -18.98 -11.87
C GLY A 144 -36.54 -19.00 -13.39
N ASP A 145 -35.67 -18.14 -13.94
CA ASP A 145 -35.45 -17.98 -15.38
C ASP A 145 -34.47 -19.03 -15.94
N LEU A 146 -34.51 -20.20 -15.32
CA LEU A 146 -33.62 -21.33 -15.59
C LEU A 146 -34.34 -22.24 -16.59
N VAL A 147 -34.21 -21.90 -17.88
CA VAL A 147 -34.66 -22.68 -19.03
C VAL A 147 -33.62 -22.57 -20.14
#